data_AF-A0A8T4WU14-F1
#
_entry.id   AF-A0A8T4WU14-F1
#
_cell.length_a   1.000
_cell.length_b   1.000
_cell.length_c   1.000
_cell.angle_alpha   90.00
_cell.angle_beta   90.00
_cell.angle_gamma   90.00
#
_symmetry.space_group_name_H-M   'P 1'
#
loop_
_entity.id
_entity.type
_entity.pdbx_description
1 polymer ?
#
loop_
_entity_poly.entity_id
_entity_poly.type
_entity_poly.pdbx_seq_one_letter_code
_entity_poly.pdbx_strand_id
1 'polypeptide(L)'
;LEPLSRDENITDIYITAPPEKKPITITHEKWGTCETGINLTTPTLIGLGEILSSRQNRSFDQTEPQLDAEIPELGLRLFMSRDPAIWSSSVMAAIRKRRDRPWTQPLFLDKGSLTPLASSVISNFIRLGGSAFVIGDIGTAKTSMIETLVPEIGSDQRVICYQDTEELHIDDLLENGYTTENVRVTDPDDLQKQVNAFLRGGSAYWLITEVRETEAVKAALGAAARRGSQPVVSSFHVRTKREMYDLVCNFMGLHEAAYKYVDLIISTAKFDTPEGTIRRVTEVSEVLKDWKGSPEYAELFKDNREEDQLEVAKIFKGPKKWVKKINSFDLSDVDILKAAKKVGFRSPKSGGSTYIPRVCDRLAIDEDEFLMKILVEARMKSDLLRLARERDDKSYLELPFVSKAYDYFFASANRNAPDYEKQLKEWSEWLEEET
;
A
#
# COMPACT_ATOMS: atom_id res chain seq x y z
N LEU A 1 1.77 -28.59 4.24
CA LEU A 1 1.75 -27.13 3.98
C LEU A 1 0.52 -26.46 4.58
N GLU A 2 -0.68 -27.07 4.48
CA GLU A 2 -1.94 -26.51 5.01
C GLU A 2 -1.91 -26.05 6.49
N PRO A 3 -1.32 -26.78 7.47
CA PRO A 3 -1.24 -26.26 8.83
C PRO A 3 -0.43 -24.96 8.93
N LEU A 4 0.64 -24.85 8.14
CA LEU A 4 1.50 -23.65 8.09
C LEU A 4 0.80 -22.50 7.36
N SER A 5 -0.05 -22.79 6.36
CA SER A 5 -0.78 -21.75 5.64
C SER A 5 -1.89 -21.11 6.48
N ARG A 6 -2.40 -21.78 7.52
CA ARG A 6 -3.42 -21.23 8.42
C ARG A 6 -2.88 -20.28 9.48
N ASP A 7 -1.59 -20.31 9.78
CA ASP A 7 -0.97 -19.38 10.74
C ASP A 7 -0.68 -18.03 10.06
N GLU A 8 -1.44 -16.99 10.41
CA GLU A 8 -1.30 -15.64 9.86
C GLU A 8 0.07 -14.99 10.13
N ASN A 9 0.80 -15.47 11.13
CA ASN A 9 2.10 -14.92 11.47
C ASN A 9 3.24 -15.54 10.66
N ILE A 10 3.01 -16.61 9.90
CA ILE A 10 4.02 -17.17 9.00
C ILE A 10 4.03 -16.39 7.69
N THR A 11 5.20 -15.87 7.29
CA THR A 11 5.36 -15.14 6.01
C THR A 11 6.06 -15.96 4.94
N ASP A 12 7.04 -16.76 5.34
CA ASP A 12 7.87 -17.55 4.42
C ASP A 12 8.06 -18.97 4.98
N ILE A 13 8.11 -19.95 4.09
CA ILE A 13 8.35 -21.36 4.39
C ILE A 13 9.46 -21.85 3.46
N TYR A 14 10.54 -22.37 4.04
CA TYR A 14 11.70 -22.87 3.33
C TYR A 14 11.88 -24.36 3.56
N ILE A 15 12.02 -25.09 2.45
CA ILE A 15 12.31 -26.51 2.43
C ILE A 15 13.67 -26.67 1.75
N THR A 16 14.71 -26.93 2.55
CA THR A 16 16.09 -27.03 2.08
C THR A 16 16.36 -28.34 1.38
N ALA A 17 17.25 -28.33 0.39
CA ALA A 17 17.72 -29.52 -0.30
C ALA A 17 18.87 -30.22 0.48
N PRO A 18 18.82 -31.55 0.73
CA PRO A 18 17.67 -32.44 0.59
C PRO A 18 16.69 -32.29 1.76
N PRO A 19 15.36 -32.39 1.50
CA PRO A 19 14.32 -32.07 2.47
C PRO A 19 14.31 -33.02 3.67
N GLU A 20 14.82 -34.24 3.52
CA GLU A 20 14.93 -35.21 4.62
C GLU A 20 16.04 -34.89 5.64
N LYS A 21 16.99 -33.99 5.33
CA LYS A 21 18.10 -33.68 6.25
C LYS A 21 17.78 -32.60 7.28
N LYS A 22 16.77 -31.78 7.01
CA LYS A 22 16.42 -30.65 7.88
C LYS A 22 14.91 -30.43 7.87
N PRO A 23 14.27 -30.21 9.04
CA PRO A 23 12.88 -29.81 9.08
C PRO A 23 12.61 -28.52 8.31
N ILE A 24 11.35 -28.32 7.93
CA ILE A 24 10.88 -27.09 7.32
C ILE A 24 11.26 -25.91 8.24
N THR A 25 11.88 -24.89 7.66
CA THR A 25 12.18 -23.62 8.33
C THR A 25 11.12 -22.60 7.93
N ILE A 26 10.64 -21.79 8.86
CA ILE A 26 9.64 -20.73 8.60
C ILE A 26 10.18 -19.38 9.04
N THR A 27 9.70 -18.31 8.42
CA THR A 27 9.80 -16.95 8.96
C THR A 27 8.47 -16.63 9.65
N HIS A 28 8.51 -16.36 10.95
CA HIS A 28 7.36 -16.02 11.77
C HIS A 28 7.45 -14.56 12.23
N GLU A 29 6.39 -13.76 12.07
CA GLU A 29 6.42 -12.31 12.36
C GLU A 29 6.89 -12.04 13.79
N LYS A 30 6.45 -12.83 14.77
CA LYS A 30 6.82 -12.69 16.19
C LYS A 30 8.15 -13.31 16.61
N TRP A 31 8.55 -14.43 16.01
CA TRP A 31 9.66 -15.25 16.50
C TRP A 31 10.86 -15.28 15.54
N GLY A 32 10.76 -14.58 14.41
CA GLY A 32 11.75 -14.62 13.35
C GLY A 32 11.85 -16.01 12.73
N THR A 33 13.06 -16.43 12.39
CA THR A 33 13.31 -17.72 11.77
C THR A 33 13.14 -18.86 12.78
N CYS A 34 12.18 -19.75 12.53
CA CYS A 34 11.90 -20.91 13.37
C CYS A 34 12.08 -22.21 12.59
N GLU A 35 12.58 -23.25 13.26
CA GLU A 35 12.52 -24.61 12.75
C GLU A 35 11.25 -25.29 13.24
N THR A 36 10.55 -25.96 12.33
CA THR A 36 9.34 -26.72 12.66
C THR A 36 9.69 -28.15 13.06
N GLY A 37 8.70 -28.92 13.52
CA GLY A 37 8.82 -30.38 13.66
C GLY A 37 8.48 -31.16 12.38
N ILE A 38 8.24 -30.47 11.26
CA ILE A 38 7.73 -31.07 10.01
C ILE A 38 8.91 -31.40 9.10
N ASN A 39 9.03 -32.67 8.70
CA ASN A 39 10.00 -33.13 7.71
C ASN A 39 9.29 -33.58 6.44
N LEU A 40 9.91 -33.35 5.29
CA LEU A 40 9.46 -33.84 4.00
C LEU A 40 10.52 -34.74 3.38
N THR A 41 10.13 -35.56 2.42
CA THR A 41 11.06 -36.40 1.66
C THR A 41 11.16 -35.90 0.22
N THR A 42 12.30 -36.16 -0.42
CA THR A 42 12.52 -35.84 -1.84
C THR A 42 11.38 -36.34 -2.74
N PRO A 43 10.91 -37.60 -2.66
CA PRO A 43 9.77 -38.06 -3.46
C PRO A 43 8.46 -37.30 -3.18
N THR A 44 8.17 -36.96 -1.91
CA THR A 44 6.98 -36.19 -1.56
C THR A 44 7.01 -34.80 -2.17
N LEU A 45 8.16 -34.12 -2.09
CA LEU A 45 8.28 -32.76 -2.61
C LEU A 45 8.31 -32.75 -4.14
N ILE A 46 8.94 -33.73 -4.80
CA ILE A 46 8.85 -33.89 -6.26
C ILE A 46 7.40 -34.11 -6.70
N GLY A 47 6.67 -35.02 -6.05
CA GLY A 47 5.26 -35.30 -6.40
C GLY A 47 4.36 -34.07 -6.22
N LEU A 48 4.61 -33.24 -5.20
CA LEU A 48 3.94 -31.95 -5.07
C LEU A 48 4.21 -31.04 -6.27
N GLY A 49 5.48 -30.92 -6.68
CA GLY A 49 5.87 -30.13 -7.85
C GLY A 49 5.21 -30.60 -9.14
N GLU A 50 5.13 -31.92 -9.37
CA GLU A 50 4.47 -32.51 -10.55
C GLU A 50 2.97 -32.24 -10.58
N ILE A 51 2.27 -32.31 -9.43
CA ILE A 51 0.86 -31.95 -9.32
C ILE A 51 0.65 -30.47 -9.67
N LEU A 52 1.49 -29.60 -9.13
CA LEU A 52 1.39 -28.15 -9.32
C LEU A 52 1.77 -27.71 -10.74
N SER A 53 2.78 -28.33 -11.35
CA SER A 53 3.15 -28.06 -12.74
C SER A 53 2.03 -28.52 -13.69
N SER A 54 1.44 -29.69 -13.44
CA SER A 54 0.34 -30.23 -14.22
C SER A 54 -0.88 -29.30 -14.24
N ARG A 55 -1.25 -28.69 -13.10
CA ARG A 55 -2.31 -27.66 -13.02
C ARG A 55 -2.07 -26.46 -13.93
N GLN A 56 -0.80 -26.16 -14.22
CA GLN A 56 -0.38 -25.03 -15.06
C GLN A 56 -0.07 -25.45 -16.51
N ASN A 57 -0.35 -26.70 -16.89
CA ASN A 57 0.04 -27.29 -18.18
C ASN A 57 1.56 -27.21 -18.44
N ARG A 58 2.37 -27.36 -17.39
CA ARG A 58 3.84 -27.38 -17.43
C ARG A 58 4.40 -28.68 -16.84
N SER A 59 5.68 -28.92 -17.07
CA SER A 59 6.39 -30.04 -16.46
C SER A 59 7.22 -29.60 -15.26
N PHE A 60 7.53 -30.55 -14.37
CA PHE A 60 8.53 -30.39 -13.32
C PHE A 60 9.40 -31.66 -13.25
N ASP A 61 10.32 -31.77 -14.20
CA ASP A 61 11.15 -32.95 -14.43
C ASP A 61 12.64 -32.57 -14.59
N GLN A 62 13.48 -33.49 -15.07
CA GLN A 62 14.90 -33.20 -15.27
C GLN A 62 15.18 -32.28 -16.48
N THR A 63 14.21 -32.09 -17.37
CA THR A 63 14.30 -31.17 -18.51
C THR A 63 13.77 -29.77 -18.16
N GLU A 64 12.72 -29.69 -17.34
CA GLU A 64 12.20 -28.46 -16.72
C GLU A 64 12.35 -28.52 -15.19
N PRO A 65 13.57 -28.35 -14.64
CA PRO A 65 13.87 -28.61 -13.23
C PRO A 65 13.49 -27.47 -12.28
N GLN A 66 12.83 -26.42 -12.78
CA GLN A 66 12.41 -25.25 -12.00
C GLN A 66 10.92 -25.01 -12.21
N LEU A 67 10.23 -24.70 -11.12
CA LEU A 67 8.79 -24.45 -11.12
C LEU A 67 8.48 -23.22 -10.27
N ASP A 68 7.81 -22.26 -10.88
CA ASP A 68 7.04 -21.23 -10.18
C ASP A 68 5.58 -21.65 -10.21
N ALA A 69 4.92 -21.68 -9.05
CA ALA A 69 3.53 -22.07 -8.92
C ALA A 69 2.81 -21.24 -7.85
N GLU A 70 1.51 -21.13 -8.01
CA GLU A 70 0.62 -20.56 -7.00
C GLU A 70 -0.37 -21.64 -6.53
N ILE A 71 -0.73 -21.58 -5.24
CA ILE A 71 -1.78 -22.37 -4.61
C ILE A 71 -2.77 -21.36 -4.04
N PRO A 72 -3.67 -20.80 -4.87
CA PRO A 72 -4.59 -19.75 -4.46
C PRO A 72 -5.42 -20.15 -3.24
N GLU A 73 -5.88 -21.41 -3.19
CA GLU A 73 -6.68 -21.94 -2.09
C GLU A 73 -5.98 -21.94 -0.73
N LEU A 74 -4.64 -21.82 -0.70
CA LEU A 74 -3.85 -21.69 0.52
C LEU A 74 -3.15 -20.33 0.64
N GLY A 75 -3.34 -19.43 -0.32
CA GLY A 75 -2.63 -18.14 -0.40
C GLY A 75 -1.10 -18.30 -0.50
N LEU A 76 -0.60 -19.35 -1.16
CA LEU A 76 0.84 -19.63 -1.24
C LEU A 76 1.37 -19.42 -2.66
N ARG A 77 2.48 -18.70 -2.78
CA ARG A 77 3.33 -18.71 -3.98
C ARG A 77 4.58 -19.49 -3.67
N LEU A 78 4.99 -20.39 -4.56
CA LEU A 78 6.16 -21.22 -4.34
C LEU A 78 7.07 -21.27 -5.57
N PHE A 79 8.37 -21.27 -5.27
CA PHE A 79 9.42 -21.61 -6.20
C PHE A 79 10.01 -22.96 -5.79
N MET A 80 10.19 -23.86 -6.75
CA MET A 80 10.82 -25.16 -6.55
C MET A 80 11.95 -25.37 -7.55
N SER A 81 12.98 -26.08 -7.11
CA SER A 81 14.06 -26.51 -7.99
C SER A 81 14.53 -27.92 -7.64
N ARG A 82 14.76 -28.75 -8.66
CA ARG A 82 15.22 -30.14 -8.55
C ARG A 82 16.46 -30.40 -9.40
N ASP A 83 17.08 -31.57 -9.22
CA ASP A 83 18.10 -32.10 -10.12
C ASP A 83 17.61 -32.09 -11.59
N PRO A 84 18.40 -31.59 -12.56
CA PRO A 84 19.82 -31.21 -12.46
C PRO A 84 20.11 -29.73 -12.14
N ALA A 85 19.11 -28.87 -11.93
CA ALA A 85 19.36 -27.46 -11.59
C ALA A 85 20.00 -27.29 -10.20
N ILE A 86 19.81 -28.27 -9.32
CA ILE A 86 20.54 -28.41 -8.05
C ILE A 86 21.21 -29.79 -7.97
N TRP A 87 22.08 -30.00 -6.97
CA TRP A 87 22.85 -31.23 -6.82
C TRP A 87 21.99 -32.50 -6.71
N SER A 88 22.59 -33.63 -7.15
CA SER A 88 21.89 -34.86 -7.53
C SER A 88 20.91 -35.39 -6.50
N SER A 89 19.75 -35.86 -6.99
CA SER A 89 18.68 -36.49 -6.23
C SER A 89 18.09 -35.65 -5.10
N SER A 90 18.06 -34.33 -5.29
CA SER A 90 17.48 -33.40 -4.31
C SER A 90 16.44 -32.49 -4.94
N VAL A 91 15.60 -31.92 -4.09
CA VAL A 91 14.61 -30.88 -4.41
C VAL A 91 14.54 -29.87 -3.28
N MET A 92 14.34 -28.59 -3.60
CA MET A 92 14.10 -27.53 -2.63
C MET A 92 12.82 -26.79 -2.97
N ALA A 93 12.26 -26.10 -1.98
CA ALA A 93 11.16 -25.17 -2.19
C ALA A 93 11.31 -23.93 -1.31
N ALA A 94 11.01 -22.77 -1.88
CA ALA A 94 10.83 -21.51 -1.17
C ALA A 94 9.41 -21.04 -1.40
N ILE A 95 8.63 -20.94 -0.34
CA ILE A 95 7.21 -20.63 -0.39
C ILE A 95 7.00 -19.30 0.35
N ARG A 96 6.28 -18.38 -0.26
CA ARG A 96 5.82 -17.13 0.35
C ARG A 96 4.33 -17.24 0.59
N LYS A 97 3.90 -16.94 1.81
CA LYS A 97 2.50 -16.80 2.14
C LYS A 97 2.05 -15.37 1.84
N ARG A 98 0.97 -15.26 1.07
CA ARG A 98 0.21 -14.03 0.89
C ARG A 98 -0.80 -13.91 2.02
N ARG A 99 -1.20 -12.67 2.28
CA ARG A 99 -2.42 -12.44 3.05
C ARG A 99 -3.59 -12.99 2.24
N ASP A 100 -4.63 -13.44 2.94
CA ASP A 100 -5.87 -13.98 2.39
C ASP A 100 -6.90 -12.89 2.09
N ARG A 101 -6.74 -11.70 2.68
CA ARG A 101 -7.65 -10.56 2.58
C ARG A 101 -6.94 -9.29 2.14
N PRO A 102 -7.64 -8.40 1.41
CA PRO A 102 -7.14 -7.09 1.03
C PRO A 102 -6.64 -6.26 2.22
N TRP A 103 -5.57 -5.50 2.00
CA TRP A 103 -5.12 -4.50 2.97
C TRP A 103 -5.96 -3.22 2.93
N THR A 104 -6.23 -2.65 4.11
CA THR A 104 -6.91 -1.36 4.29
C THR A 104 -5.99 -0.40 5.07
N GLN A 105 -6.20 0.91 4.96
CA GLN A 105 -5.43 1.86 5.78
C GLN A 105 -5.69 1.69 7.29
N PRO A 106 -6.92 1.41 7.78
CA PRO A 106 -7.14 1.06 9.18
C PRO A 106 -6.27 -0.11 9.70
N LEU A 107 -5.98 -1.12 8.87
CA LEU A 107 -5.00 -2.17 9.22
C LEU A 107 -3.57 -1.63 9.31
N PHE A 108 -3.19 -0.68 8.44
CA PHE A 108 -1.88 -0.01 8.54
C PHE A 108 -1.77 0.87 9.79
N LEU A 109 -2.89 1.43 10.27
CA LEU A 109 -2.99 2.11 11.56
C LEU A 109 -2.77 1.14 12.72
N ASP A 110 -3.45 -0.01 12.72
CA ASP A 110 -3.27 -1.05 13.73
C ASP A 110 -1.82 -1.55 13.81
N LYS A 111 -1.20 -1.76 12.64
CA LYS A 111 0.20 -2.17 12.53
C LYS A 111 1.18 -1.06 12.87
N GLY A 112 0.75 0.18 13.14
CA GLY A 112 1.62 1.33 13.45
C GLY A 112 2.37 1.91 12.25
N SER A 113 2.01 1.52 11.03
CA SER A 113 2.67 1.98 9.80
C SER A 113 2.20 3.37 9.36
N LEU A 114 0.98 3.76 9.69
CA LEU A 114 0.41 5.07 9.39
C LEU A 114 -0.29 5.61 10.64
N THR A 115 -0.25 6.92 10.87
CA THR A 115 -1.16 7.58 11.81
C THR A 115 -2.47 7.93 11.09
N PRO A 116 -3.59 8.13 11.82
CA PRO A 116 -4.85 8.56 11.21
C PRO A 116 -4.69 9.83 10.38
N LEU A 117 -3.91 10.79 10.87
CA LEU A 117 -3.61 12.03 10.17
C LEU A 117 -2.81 11.80 8.87
N ALA A 118 -1.75 10.98 8.90
CA ALA A 118 -0.95 10.69 7.71
C ALA A 118 -1.78 9.95 6.65
N SER A 119 -2.55 8.95 7.10
CA SER A 119 -3.51 8.21 6.30
C SER A 119 -4.48 9.15 5.58
N SER A 120 -5.18 10.03 6.31
CA SER A 120 -6.12 10.98 5.69
C SER A 120 -5.47 11.99 4.75
N VAL A 121 -4.25 12.45 5.03
CA VAL A 121 -3.53 13.31 4.09
C VAL A 121 -3.19 12.57 2.79
N ILE A 122 -2.66 11.34 2.87
CA ILE A 122 -2.35 10.51 1.69
C ILE A 122 -3.64 10.27 0.89
N SER A 123 -4.72 9.84 1.56
CA SER A 123 -6.01 9.58 0.92
C SER A 123 -6.55 10.79 0.17
N ASN A 124 -6.48 11.98 0.77
CA ASN A 124 -6.93 13.21 0.12
C ASN A 124 -6.05 13.59 -1.08
N PHE A 125 -4.74 13.38 -1.03
CA PHE A 125 -3.88 13.58 -2.21
C PHE A 125 -4.28 12.64 -3.36
N ILE A 126 -4.49 11.36 -3.06
CA ILE A 126 -4.87 10.37 -4.08
C ILE A 126 -6.27 10.66 -4.63
N ARG A 127 -7.29 10.80 -3.77
CA ARG A 127 -8.69 11.06 -4.15
C ARG A 127 -8.86 12.33 -5.00
N LEU A 128 -7.96 13.31 -4.86
CA LEU A 128 -7.96 14.55 -5.64
C LEU A 128 -7.12 14.46 -6.92
N GLY A 129 -6.73 13.26 -7.29
CA GLY A 129 -6.05 12.90 -8.53
C GLY A 129 -4.52 13.04 -8.48
N GLY A 130 -3.92 13.02 -7.29
CA GLY A 130 -2.48 13.01 -7.10
C GLY A 130 -1.86 11.67 -7.49
N SER A 131 -0.71 11.71 -8.16
CA SER A 131 0.07 10.51 -8.48
C SER A 131 1.11 10.23 -7.40
N ALA A 132 1.38 8.96 -7.09
CA ALA A 132 2.29 8.57 -6.02
C ALA A 132 3.22 7.43 -6.40
N PHE A 133 4.48 7.52 -6.00
CA PHE A 133 5.40 6.38 -6.05
C PHE A 133 5.61 5.80 -4.66
N VAL A 134 5.42 4.49 -4.53
CA VAL A 134 5.68 3.73 -3.31
C VAL A 134 7.04 3.06 -3.46
N ILE A 135 8.00 3.46 -2.64
CA ILE A 135 9.39 2.99 -2.74
C ILE A 135 9.78 2.19 -1.50
N GLY A 136 10.79 1.34 -1.62
CA GLY A 136 11.34 0.51 -0.54
C GLY A 136 11.99 -0.77 -1.07
N ASP A 137 12.70 -1.49 -0.20
CA ASP A 137 13.30 -2.79 -0.51
C ASP A 137 12.24 -3.90 -0.70
N ILE A 138 12.68 -5.11 -1.05
CA ILE A 138 11.80 -6.29 -1.10
C ILE A 138 11.20 -6.56 0.28
N GLY A 139 9.90 -6.82 0.33
CA GLY A 139 9.20 -7.20 1.57
C GLY A 139 8.89 -6.05 2.53
N THR A 140 8.97 -4.79 2.08
CA THR A 140 8.65 -3.60 2.89
C THR A 140 7.17 -3.16 2.84
N ALA A 141 6.27 -4.00 2.31
CA ALA A 141 4.83 -3.72 2.15
C ALA A 141 4.45 -2.68 1.09
N LYS A 142 5.24 -2.55 0.01
CA LYS A 142 4.90 -1.65 -1.12
C LYS A 142 3.57 -1.99 -1.80
N THR A 143 3.40 -3.22 -2.27
CA THR A 143 2.17 -3.66 -2.93
C THR A 143 0.97 -3.55 -1.98
N SER A 144 1.16 -3.94 -0.71
CA SER A 144 0.14 -3.79 0.33
C SER A 144 -0.26 -2.33 0.54
N MET A 145 0.68 -1.39 0.54
CA MET A 145 0.39 0.05 0.64
C MET A 145 -0.44 0.53 -0.57
N ILE A 146 -0.12 0.07 -1.78
CA ILE A 146 -0.90 0.39 -2.99
C ILE A 146 -2.33 -0.14 -2.86
N GLU A 147 -2.51 -1.38 -2.41
CA GLU A 147 -3.81 -1.99 -2.21
C GLU A 147 -4.70 -1.18 -1.25
N THR A 148 -4.10 -0.63 -0.18
CA THR A 148 -4.85 0.20 0.79
C THR A 148 -5.46 1.46 0.18
N LEU A 149 -5.02 1.89 -0.99
CA LEU A 149 -5.52 3.09 -1.65
C LEU A 149 -6.81 2.84 -2.43
N VAL A 150 -7.16 1.59 -2.77
CA VAL A 150 -8.40 1.30 -3.52
C VAL A 150 -9.64 1.74 -2.72
N PRO A 151 -9.79 1.40 -1.43
CA PRO A 151 -10.91 1.90 -0.63
C PRO A 151 -10.93 3.43 -0.45
N GLU A 152 -9.77 4.06 -0.52
CA GLU A 152 -9.59 5.50 -0.31
C GLU A 152 -9.95 6.34 -1.54
N ILE A 153 -9.81 5.72 -2.72
CA ILE A 153 -10.22 6.24 -4.03
C ILE A 153 -11.75 6.29 -4.12
N GLY A 154 -12.44 5.26 -3.60
CA GLY A 154 -13.91 5.15 -3.61
C GLY A 154 -14.44 4.18 -4.67
N SER A 155 -15.67 3.70 -4.46
CA SER A 155 -16.35 2.71 -5.32
C SER A 155 -16.87 3.30 -6.65
N ASP A 156 -17.07 4.62 -6.69
CA ASP A 156 -17.55 5.37 -7.86
C ASP A 156 -16.46 5.63 -8.92
N GLN A 157 -15.20 5.35 -8.58
CA GLN A 157 -14.06 5.55 -9.46
C GLN A 157 -13.60 4.23 -10.07
N ARG A 158 -13.24 4.28 -11.36
CA ARG A 158 -12.63 3.15 -12.06
C ARG A 158 -11.16 3.03 -11.68
N VAL A 159 -10.73 1.83 -11.31
CA VAL A 159 -9.34 1.50 -10.95
C VAL A 159 -8.83 0.40 -11.88
N ILE A 160 -7.68 0.62 -12.52
CA ILE A 160 -7.02 -0.36 -13.38
C ILE A 160 -5.72 -0.80 -12.70
N CYS A 161 -5.65 -2.07 -12.36
CA CYS A 161 -4.52 -2.70 -11.71
C CYS A 161 -3.65 -3.43 -12.73
N TYR A 162 -2.40 -3.00 -12.90
CA TYR A 162 -1.43 -3.66 -13.78
C TYR A 162 -0.46 -4.48 -12.93
N GLN A 163 -0.39 -5.79 -13.23
CA GLN A 163 0.38 -6.74 -12.42
C GLN A 163 1.08 -7.79 -13.28
N ASP A 164 2.35 -8.08 -12.97
CA ASP A 164 3.06 -9.24 -13.54
C ASP A 164 2.60 -10.55 -12.88
N THR A 165 2.32 -10.47 -11.58
CA THR A 165 1.82 -11.50 -10.70
C THR A 165 0.59 -10.99 -9.98
N GLU A 166 -0.46 -11.80 -9.88
CA GLU A 166 -1.70 -11.43 -9.20
C GLU A 166 -1.49 -11.35 -7.68
N GLU A 167 -1.11 -10.17 -7.20
CA GLU A 167 -0.86 -9.86 -5.78
C GLU A 167 -1.99 -9.07 -5.11
N LEU A 168 -2.88 -8.43 -5.88
CA LEU A 168 -3.99 -7.64 -5.34
C LEU A 168 -5.22 -8.53 -5.28
N HIS A 169 -6.03 -8.35 -4.26
CA HIS A 169 -7.25 -9.13 -4.01
C HIS A 169 -8.41 -8.56 -4.83
N ILE A 170 -8.32 -8.67 -6.17
CA ILE A 170 -9.27 -8.03 -7.10
C ILE A 170 -10.70 -8.55 -6.91
N ASP A 171 -10.88 -9.86 -6.72
CA ASP A 171 -12.21 -10.45 -6.53
C ASP A 171 -12.86 -9.96 -5.23
N ASP A 172 -12.13 -9.95 -4.11
CA ASP A 172 -12.62 -9.38 -2.85
C ASP A 172 -12.98 -7.89 -2.97
N LEU A 173 -12.20 -7.12 -3.74
CA LEU A 173 -12.50 -5.70 -3.99
C LEU A 173 -13.80 -5.55 -4.81
N LEU A 174 -13.99 -6.38 -5.84
CA LEU A 174 -15.23 -6.39 -6.64
C LEU A 174 -16.44 -6.77 -5.79
N GLU A 175 -16.32 -7.80 -4.95
CA GLU A 175 -17.39 -8.27 -4.06
C GLU A 175 -17.81 -7.21 -3.02
N ASN A 176 -16.89 -6.31 -2.65
CA ASN A 176 -17.15 -5.18 -1.75
C ASN A 176 -17.49 -3.88 -2.50
N GLY A 177 -17.83 -3.95 -3.79
CA GLY A 177 -18.43 -2.86 -4.55
C GLY A 177 -17.44 -1.89 -5.22
N TYR A 178 -16.14 -2.19 -5.24
CA TYR A 178 -15.15 -1.37 -5.95
C TYR A 178 -15.12 -1.70 -7.45
N THR A 179 -14.86 -0.68 -8.28
CA THR A 179 -14.77 -0.85 -9.73
C THR A 179 -13.30 -1.08 -10.14
N THR A 180 -12.82 -2.32 -10.00
CA THR A 180 -11.43 -2.70 -10.29
C THR A 180 -11.30 -3.60 -11.52
N GLU A 181 -10.27 -3.34 -12.34
CA GLU A 181 -9.90 -4.20 -13.47
C GLU A 181 -8.50 -4.79 -13.26
N ASN A 182 -8.34 -6.09 -13.48
CA ASN A 182 -7.05 -6.76 -13.41
C ASN A 182 -6.42 -6.91 -14.81
N VAL A 183 -5.30 -6.25 -15.04
CA VAL A 183 -4.55 -6.30 -16.29
C VAL A 183 -3.24 -7.03 -16.05
N ARG A 184 -3.15 -8.23 -16.63
CA ARG A 184 -1.92 -9.03 -16.60
C ARG A 184 -0.86 -8.46 -17.54
N VAL A 185 0.33 -8.23 -16.99
CA VAL A 185 1.52 -7.78 -17.71
C VAL A 185 2.45 -8.98 -17.91
N THR A 186 2.47 -9.54 -19.11
CA THR A 186 3.33 -10.68 -19.46
C THR A 186 4.75 -10.28 -19.82
N ASP A 187 4.90 -9.11 -20.46
CA ASP A 187 6.17 -8.54 -20.90
C ASP A 187 6.13 -7.00 -20.70
N PRO A 188 7.23 -6.35 -20.30
CA PRO A 188 7.38 -4.89 -20.33
C PRO A 188 6.86 -4.20 -21.61
N ASP A 189 7.11 -4.76 -22.79
CA ASP A 189 6.65 -4.21 -24.07
C ASP A 189 5.12 -4.29 -24.22
N ASP A 190 4.48 -5.28 -23.59
CA ASP A 190 3.03 -5.40 -23.55
C ASP A 190 2.41 -4.34 -22.65
N LEU A 191 3.07 -3.96 -21.55
CA LEU A 191 2.55 -2.93 -20.66
C LEU A 191 2.37 -1.60 -21.40
N GLN A 192 3.34 -1.14 -22.19
CA GLN A 192 3.20 0.11 -22.93
C GLN A 192 2.03 0.06 -23.93
N LYS A 193 1.85 -1.07 -24.63
CA LYS A 193 0.72 -1.26 -25.56
C LYS A 193 -0.61 -1.28 -24.81
N GLN A 194 -0.68 -1.98 -23.69
CA GLN A 194 -1.87 -2.06 -22.84
C GLN A 194 -2.22 -0.68 -22.29
N VAL A 195 -1.26 0.03 -21.70
CA VAL A 195 -1.42 1.42 -21.26
C VAL A 195 -2.00 2.28 -22.39
N ASN A 196 -1.40 2.25 -23.59
CA ASN A 196 -1.91 3.01 -24.72
C ASN A 196 -3.34 2.63 -25.15
N ALA A 197 -3.71 1.35 -25.00
CA ALA A 197 -5.07 0.88 -25.28
C ALA A 197 -6.06 1.36 -24.20
N PHE A 198 -5.74 1.18 -22.92
CA PHE A 198 -6.59 1.57 -21.78
C PHE A 198 -6.76 3.08 -21.65
N LEU A 199 -5.82 3.89 -22.17
CA LEU A 199 -5.99 5.35 -22.29
C LEU A 199 -7.21 5.77 -23.13
N ARG A 200 -7.78 4.86 -23.95
CA ARG A 200 -9.03 5.10 -24.70
C ARG A 200 -10.29 4.82 -23.88
N GLY A 201 -10.16 4.14 -22.74
CA GLY A 201 -11.25 3.70 -21.88
C GLY A 201 -11.79 4.75 -20.90
N GLY A 202 -11.42 6.02 -21.07
CA GLY A 202 -11.84 7.10 -20.18
C GLY A 202 -11.00 7.19 -18.89
N SER A 203 -11.47 8.01 -17.95
CA SER A 203 -10.77 8.33 -16.69
C SER A 203 -10.66 7.10 -15.79
N ALA A 204 -9.48 6.86 -15.21
CA ALA A 204 -9.27 5.80 -14.24
C ALA A 204 -8.08 6.10 -13.31
N TYR A 205 -8.06 5.48 -12.14
CA TYR A 205 -6.87 5.38 -11.29
C TYR A 205 -6.05 4.18 -11.72
N TRP A 206 -4.74 4.36 -11.86
CA TRP A 206 -3.86 3.33 -12.37
C TRP A 206 -2.92 2.86 -11.28
N LEU A 207 -3.04 1.60 -10.89
CA LEU A 207 -2.20 0.99 -9.87
C LEU A 207 -1.25 0.01 -10.54
N ILE A 208 0.03 0.33 -10.57
CA ILE A 208 1.06 -0.51 -11.19
C ILE A 208 1.91 -1.10 -10.08
N THR A 209 1.65 -2.37 -9.76
CA THR A 209 2.15 -3.01 -8.53
C THR A 209 3.66 -3.18 -8.49
N GLU A 210 4.31 -3.30 -9.64
CA GLU A 210 5.77 -3.31 -9.71
C GLU A 210 6.27 -2.80 -11.04
N VAL A 211 7.21 -1.87 -11.00
CA VAL A 211 7.84 -1.31 -12.19
C VAL A 211 9.32 -1.68 -12.19
N ARG A 212 9.68 -2.68 -12.99
CA ARG A 212 11.08 -3.16 -13.10
C ARG A 212 11.83 -2.53 -14.27
N GLU A 213 11.12 -2.14 -15.32
CA GLU A 213 11.72 -1.77 -16.61
C GLU A 213 11.41 -0.33 -17.03
N THR A 214 12.30 0.22 -17.87
CA THR A 214 12.23 1.61 -18.34
C THR A 214 10.92 1.93 -19.05
N GLU A 215 10.44 1.03 -19.92
CA GLU A 215 9.23 1.27 -20.71
C GLU A 215 7.96 1.30 -19.86
N ALA A 216 7.93 0.52 -18.78
CA ALA A 216 6.87 0.54 -17.79
C ALA A 216 6.79 1.89 -17.04
N VAL A 217 7.95 2.47 -16.68
CA VAL A 217 8.02 3.82 -16.09
C VAL A 217 7.56 4.89 -17.07
N LYS A 218 7.99 4.81 -18.32
CA LYS A 218 7.55 5.75 -19.37
C LYS A 218 6.04 5.71 -19.56
N ALA A 219 5.46 4.51 -19.58
CA ALA A 219 4.02 4.33 -19.71
C ALA A 219 3.28 4.93 -18.51
N ALA A 220 3.73 4.63 -17.28
CA ALA A 220 3.20 5.18 -16.03
C ALA A 220 3.26 6.72 -16.00
N LEU A 221 4.44 7.30 -16.26
CA LEU A 221 4.63 8.75 -16.25
C LEU A 221 3.93 9.45 -17.43
N GLY A 222 3.85 8.79 -18.59
CA GLY A 222 3.10 9.28 -19.75
C GLY A 222 1.59 9.34 -19.48
N ALA A 223 1.06 8.36 -18.73
CA ALA A 223 -0.31 8.41 -18.23
C ALA A 223 -0.49 9.54 -17.20
N ALA A 224 0.41 9.64 -16.21
CA ALA A 224 0.38 10.70 -15.19
C ALA A 224 0.51 12.12 -15.78
N ALA A 225 1.19 12.26 -16.94
CA ALA A 225 1.29 13.52 -17.65
C ALA A 225 -0.07 14.10 -18.08
N ARG A 226 -1.09 13.25 -18.23
CA ARG A 226 -2.48 13.65 -18.52
C ARG A 226 -3.24 13.98 -17.22
N ARG A 227 -2.71 14.99 -16.50
CA ARG A 227 -3.15 15.41 -15.16
C ARG A 227 -4.67 15.49 -15.01
N GLY A 228 -5.17 14.98 -13.88
CA GLY A 228 -6.59 15.08 -13.49
C GLY A 228 -7.51 14.03 -14.12
N SER A 229 -7.04 13.27 -15.10
CA SER A 229 -7.80 12.17 -15.72
C SER A 229 -7.24 10.77 -15.42
N GLN A 230 -5.94 10.67 -15.10
CA GLN A 230 -5.29 9.38 -14.85
C GLN A 230 -4.26 9.50 -13.73
N PRO A 231 -4.67 9.50 -12.45
CA PRO A 231 -3.75 9.42 -11.33
C PRO A 231 -3.04 8.08 -11.35
N VAL A 232 -1.72 8.08 -11.17
CA VAL A 232 -0.90 6.86 -11.23
C VAL A 232 -0.26 6.61 -9.88
N VAL A 233 -0.45 5.40 -9.35
CA VAL A 233 0.29 4.88 -8.22
C VAL A 233 1.17 3.73 -8.69
N SER A 234 2.46 3.76 -8.37
CA SER A 234 3.38 2.72 -8.81
C SER A 234 4.42 2.37 -7.76
N SER A 235 4.83 1.09 -7.72
CA SER A 235 5.80 0.60 -6.75
C SER A 235 7.19 0.34 -7.37
N PHE A 236 8.24 0.68 -6.61
CA PHE A 236 9.63 0.60 -7.06
C PHE A 236 10.57 0.02 -5.99
N HIS A 237 11.53 -0.78 -6.42
CA HIS A 237 12.62 -1.28 -5.56
C HIS A 237 13.75 -0.26 -5.46
N VAL A 238 13.46 0.83 -4.78
CA VAL A 238 14.36 1.97 -4.58
C VAL A 238 14.29 2.40 -3.12
N ARG A 239 15.43 2.75 -2.50
CA ARG A 239 15.47 3.00 -1.05
C ARG A 239 15.22 4.45 -0.69
N THR A 240 15.54 5.38 -1.57
CA THR A 240 15.44 6.81 -1.27
C THR A 240 14.78 7.60 -2.40
N LYS A 241 14.13 8.72 -2.05
CA LYS A 241 13.54 9.66 -3.03
C LYS A 241 14.57 10.20 -4.04
N ARG A 242 15.85 10.26 -3.66
CA ARG A 242 16.94 10.68 -4.56
C ARG A 242 17.31 9.59 -5.55
N GLU A 243 17.48 8.35 -5.09
CA GLU A 243 17.67 7.20 -5.98
C GLU A 243 16.49 7.04 -6.95
N MET A 244 15.27 7.39 -6.52
CA MET A 244 14.08 7.32 -7.37
C MET A 244 14.17 8.31 -8.53
N TYR A 245 14.64 9.52 -8.26
CA TYR A 245 14.94 10.50 -9.30
C TYR A 245 16.06 10.03 -10.23
N ASP A 246 17.16 9.51 -9.67
CA ASP A 246 18.27 9.00 -10.46
C ASP A 246 17.83 7.84 -11.36
N LEU A 247 16.99 6.92 -10.87
CA LEU A 247 16.39 5.84 -11.65
C LEU A 247 15.61 6.38 -12.84
N VAL A 248 14.67 7.30 -12.61
CA VAL A 248 13.78 7.81 -13.66
C VAL A 248 14.52 8.70 -14.66
N CYS A 249 15.29 9.67 -14.19
CA CYS A 249 15.85 10.69 -15.05
C CYS A 249 17.24 10.33 -15.59
N ASN A 250 18.10 9.75 -14.75
CA ASN A 250 19.50 9.51 -15.12
C ASN A 250 19.70 8.12 -15.75
N PHE A 251 19.11 7.07 -15.16
CA PHE A 251 19.26 5.70 -15.67
C PHE A 251 18.29 5.39 -16.81
N MET A 252 17.00 5.72 -16.64
CA MET A 252 15.97 5.50 -17.66
C MET A 252 15.92 6.59 -18.74
N GLY A 253 16.65 7.70 -18.54
CA GLY A 253 16.80 8.78 -19.52
C GLY A 253 15.55 9.63 -19.74
N LEU A 254 14.62 9.66 -18.77
CA LEU A 254 13.43 10.50 -18.88
C LEU A 254 13.74 11.96 -18.55
N HIS A 255 13.14 12.87 -19.31
CA HIS A 255 13.29 14.30 -19.09
C HIS A 255 12.80 14.70 -17.68
N GLU A 256 13.53 15.57 -16.99
CA GLU A 256 13.25 16.03 -15.61
C GLU A 256 11.80 16.51 -15.41
N ALA A 257 11.24 17.15 -16.44
CA ALA A 257 9.85 17.62 -16.46
C ALA A 257 8.83 16.48 -16.24
N ALA A 258 9.14 15.25 -16.66
CA ALA A 258 8.28 14.10 -16.44
C ALA A 258 8.19 13.72 -14.95
N TYR A 259 9.29 13.85 -14.20
CA TYR A 259 9.31 13.57 -12.77
C TYR A 259 8.38 14.51 -11.98
N LYS A 260 8.09 15.70 -12.52
CA LYS A 260 7.15 16.66 -11.92
C LYS A 260 5.69 16.20 -11.99
N TYR A 261 5.36 15.11 -12.70
CA TYR A 261 4.01 14.51 -12.67
C TYR A 261 3.77 13.61 -11.46
N VAL A 262 4.83 13.18 -10.76
CA VAL A 262 4.71 12.48 -9.48
C VAL A 262 4.41 13.51 -8.40
N ASP A 263 3.35 13.33 -7.62
CA ASP A 263 2.98 14.25 -6.53
C ASP A 263 3.53 13.79 -5.18
N LEU A 264 3.45 12.49 -4.88
CA LEU A 264 3.94 11.92 -3.62
C LEU A 264 5.01 10.84 -3.84
N ILE A 265 5.98 10.79 -2.92
CA ILE A 265 6.87 9.64 -2.69
C ILE A 265 6.54 9.10 -1.30
N ILE A 266 6.12 7.84 -1.24
CA ILE A 266 5.80 7.11 -0.01
C ILE A 266 6.89 6.07 0.19
N SER A 267 7.76 6.29 1.17
CA SER A 267 8.89 5.40 1.45
C SER A 267 8.49 4.37 2.48
N THR A 268 8.82 3.10 2.23
CA THR A 268 8.51 1.97 3.10
C THR A 268 9.78 1.23 3.50
N ALA A 269 9.83 0.75 4.73
CA ALA A 269 10.95 -0.04 5.23
C ALA A 269 10.49 -1.19 6.12
N LYS A 270 11.39 -2.17 6.29
CA LYS A 270 11.24 -3.32 7.16
C LYS A 270 12.30 -3.23 8.26
N PHE A 271 11.89 -3.43 9.51
CA PHE A 271 12.77 -3.41 10.67
C PHE A 271 12.63 -4.70 11.44
N ASP A 272 13.75 -5.27 11.87
CA ASP A 272 13.76 -6.40 12.79
C ASP A 272 13.90 -5.86 14.21
N THR A 273 12.92 -6.19 15.06
CA THR A 273 12.84 -5.76 16.46
C THR A 273 12.91 -6.98 17.39
N PRO A 274 13.15 -6.80 18.70
CA PRO A 274 13.10 -7.91 19.65
C PRO A 274 11.74 -8.64 19.70
N GLU A 275 10.66 -7.96 19.31
CA GLU A 275 9.29 -8.51 19.31
C GLU A 275 8.87 -9.10 17.97
N GLY A 276 9.73 -8.98 16.95
CA GLY A 276 9.43 -9.43 15.61
C GLY A 276 9.80 -8.46 14.51
N THR A 277 9.48 -8.84 13.28
CA THR A 277 9.66 -7.98 12.11
C THR A 277 8.47 -7.05 11.94
N ILE A 278 8.74 -5.75 11.82
CA ILE A 278 7.72 -4.73 11.55
C ILE A 278 7.97 -4.05 10.22
N ARG A 279 6.90 -3.54 9.61
CA ARG A 279 6.93 -2.80 8.34
C ARG A 279 6.31 -1.43 8.57
N ARG A 280 6.96 -0.37 8.08
CA ARG A 280 6.57 1.02 8.35
C ARG A 280 6.70 1.86 7.10
N VAL A 281 5.78 2.81 6.94
CA VAL A 281 6.03 3.98 6.09
C VAL A 281 7.01 4.86 6.86
N THR A 282 8.17 5.10 6.26
CA THR A 282 9.27 5.84 6.89
C THR A 282 9.24 7.33 6.55
N GLU A 283 8.67 7.67 5.40
CA GLU A 283 8.61 9.03 4.93
C GLU A 283 7.47 9.20 3.92
N VAL A 284 6.77 10.33 3.99
CA VAL A 284 5.85 10.79 2.95
C VAL A 284 6.30 12.18 2.52
N SER A 285 6.73 12.29 1.26
CA SER A 285 7.27 13.53 0.69
C SER A 285 6.47 13.95 -0.53
N GLU A 286 6.06 15.21 -0.60
CA GLU A 286 5.56 15.80 -1.84
C GLU A 286 6.72 16.18 -2.75
N VAL A 287 6.64 15.84 -4.03
CA VAL A 287 7.55 16.37 -5.06
C VAL A 287 7.06 17.77 -5.46
N LEU A 288 7.84 18.79 -5.10
CA LEU A 288 7.52 20.17 -5.47
C LEU A 288 7.61 20.32 -6.99
N LYS A 289 6.95 21.34 -7.56
CA LYS A 289 6.85 21.49 -9.03
C LYS A 289 7.76 22.57 -9.60
N ASP A 290 8.21 23.50 -8.78
CA ASP A 290 8.86 24.73 -9.23
C ASP A 290 10.41 24.66 -9.18
N TRP A 291 10.98 23.49 -8.88
CA TRP A 291 12.42 23.25 -8.84
C TRP A 291 13.11 23.28 -10.22
N LYS A 292 14.42 23.50 -10.22
CA LYS A 292 15.30 23.51 -11.41
C LYS A 292 16.50 22.60 -11.20
N GLY A 293 16.78 21.71 -12.15
CA GLY A 293 17.94 20.81 -12.16
C GLY A 293 17.83 19.59 -11.24
N SER A 294 17.42 19.75 -9.99
CA SER A 294 17.18 18.61 -9.09
C SER A 294 15.86 18.74 -8.34
N PRO A 295 15.17 17.63 -8.06
CA PRO A 295 13.88 17.66 -7.39
C PRO A 295 13.99 18.19 -5.96
N GLU A 296 13.08 19.10 -5.62
CA GLU A 296 12.85 19.57 -4.26
C GLU A 296 11.60 18.89 -3.68
N TYR A 297 11.61 18.64 -2.38
CA TYR A 297 10.55 17.91 -1.69
C TYR A 297 10.04 18.67 -0.47
N ALA A 298 8.72 18.65 -0.26
CA ALA A 298 8.13 18.98 1.03
C ALA A 298 7.92 17.69 1.83
N GLU A 299 8.70 17.53 2.89
CA GLU A 299 8.59 16.39 3.81
C GLU A 299 7.33 16.57 4.65
N LEU A 300 6.28 15.80 4.34
CA LEU A 300 4.98 15.91 4.98
C LEU A 300 4.99 15.13 6.30
N PHE A 301 5.48 13.89 6.24
CA PHE A 301 5.59 13.00 7.40
C PHE A 301 6.93 12.27 7.42
N LYS A 302 7.41 11.96 8.62
CA LYS A 302 8.65 11.21 8.85
C LYS A 302 8.52 10.30 10.07
N ASP A 303 9.01 9.09 9.94
CA ASP A 303 9.00 8.09 11.00
C ASP A 303 9.93 8.49 12.16
N ASN A 304 9.35 8.50 13.36
CA ASN A 304 10.07 8.61 14.61
C ASN A 304 10.20 7.21 15.21
N ARG A 305 11.39 6.61 15.07
CA ARG A 305 11.65 5.25 15.56
C ARG A 305 11.57 5.11 17.07
N GLU A 306 11.83 6.17 17.83
CA GLU A 306 11.79 6.11 19.29
C GLU A 306 10.35 5.97 19.80
N GLU A 307 9.40 6.63 19.13
CA GLU A 307 7.97 6.61 19.47
C GLU A 307 7.18 5.59 18.62
N ASP A 308 7.85 4.88 17.69
CA ASP A 308 7.28 4.00 16.66
C ASP A 308 6.05 4.60 15.96
N GLN A 309 6.17 5.87 15.56
CA GLN A 309 5.07 6.65 15.02
C GLN A 309 5.51 7.47 13.81
N LEU A 310 4.65 7.50 12.79
CA LEU A 310 4.82 8.42 11.66
C LEU A 310 4.39 9.84 12.08
N GLU A 311 5.35 10.75 12.22
CA GLU A 311 5.12 12.09 12.73
C GLU A 311 4.99 13.15 11.63
N VAL A 312 4.21 14.20 11.93
CA VAL A 312 4.15 15.41 11.13
C VAL A 312 5.55 16.03 11.04
N ALA A 313 6.05 16.21 9.81
CA ALA A 313 7.29 16.92 9.54
C ALA A 313 7.00 18.42 9.27
N LYS A 314 6.86 18.83 8.00
CA LYS A 314 6.78 20.26 7.63
C LYS A 314 5.41 20.71 7.12
N ILE A 315 4.46 19.80 6.93
CA ILE A 315 3.14 20.11 6.36
C ILE A 315 2.31 21.12 7.18
N PHE A 316 2.39 21.08 8.52
CA PHE A 316 1.59 21.95 9.38
C PHE A 316 2.38 23.10 10.05
N LYS A 317 1.66 24.17 10.36
CA LYS A 317 2.07 25.28 11.23
C LYS A 317 1.10 25.40 12.41
N GLY A 318 1.54 26.00 13.50
CA GLY A 318 0.73 26.23 14.71
C GLY A 318 1.45 25.77 15.98
N PRO A 319 0.79 25.87 17.15
CA PRO A 319 1.37 25.46 18.41
C PRO A 319 1.69 23.95 18.42
N LYS A 320 2.93 23.58 18.78
CA LYS A 320 3.40 22.18 18.81
C LYS A 320 2.46 21.23 19.56
N LYS A 321 1.85 21.70 20.66
CA LYS A 321 0.87 20.94 21.44
C LYS A 321 -0.32 20.47 20.59
N TRP A 322 -0.84 21.31 19.70
CA TRP A 322 -1.98 20.95 18.85
C TRP A 322 -1.56 20.02 17.72
N VAL A 323 -0.41 20.27 17.09
CA VAL A 323 0.15 19.37 16.06
C VAL A 323 0.39 17.97 16.63
N LYS A 324 0.94 17.87 17.85
CA LYS A 324 1.12 16.57 18.53
C LYS A 324 -0.20 15.87 18.83
N LYS A 325 -1.23 16.63 19.26
CA LYS A 325 -2.57 16.07 19.53
C LYS A 325 -3.21 15.46 18.29
N ILE A 326 -3.22 16.19 17.16
CA ILE A 326 -3.84 15.70 15.93
C ILE A 326 -3.06 14.55 15.27
N ASN A 327 -1.77 14.37 15.59
CA ASN A 327 -0.99 13.24 15.08
C ASN A 327 -1.21 11.93 15.85
N SER A 328 -1.88 11.97 17.01
CA SER A 328 -2.16 10.81 17.86
C SER A 328 -2.92 9.71 17.09
N PHE A 329 -2.73 8.45 17.49
CA PHE A 329 -3.53 7.32 17.02
C PHE A 329 -4.96 7.36 17.57
N ASP A 330 -5.12 7.88 18.78
CA ASP A 330 -6.42 8.09 19.42
C ASP A 330 -6.75 9.58 19.42
N LEU A 331 -7.82 9.93 18.70
CA LEU A 331 -8.33 11.29 18.56
C LEU A 331 -9.63 11.49 19.35
N SER A 332 -10.08 10.51 20.14
CA SER A 332 -11.34 10.53 20.91
C SER A 332 -11.53 11.78 21.76
N ASP A 333 -10.47 12.17 22.49
CA ASP A 333 -10.42 13.33 23.37
C ASP A 333 -9.96 14.64 22.68
N VAL A 334 -9.73 14.61 21.37
CA VAL A 334 -9.30 15.78 20.61
C VAL A 334 -10.51 16.50 20.04
N ASP A 335 -10.75 17.73 20.52
CA ASP A 335 -11.67 18.67 19.90
C ASP A 335 -11.13 19.08 18.52
N ILE A 336 -11.59 18.37 17.48
CA ILE A 336 -11.16 18.53 16.09
C ILE A 336 -11.46 19.93 15.57
N LEU A 337 -12.63 20.48 15.88
CA LEU A 337 -13.04 21.80 15.40
C LEU A 337 -12.14 22.90 15.98
N LYS A 338 -11.77 22.78 17.25
CA LYS A 338 -10.82 23.68 17.89
C LYS A 338 -9.40 23.46 17.38
N ALA A 339 -9.00 22.22 17.10
CA ALA A 339 -7.69 21.93 16.53
C ALA A 339 -7.51 22.57 15.14
N ALA A 340 -8.53 22.49 14.27
CA ALA A 340 -8.54 23.10 12.94
C ALA A 340 -8.37 24.63 13.00
N LYS A 341 -8.85 25.30 14.06
CA LYS A 341 -8.64 26.74 14.26
C LYS A 341 -7.25 27.11 14.81
N LYS A 342 -6.46 26.13 15.25
CA LYS A 342 -5.16 26.33 15.90
C LYS A 342 -3.98 25.86 15.06
N VAL A 343 -4.24 24.93 14.14
CA VAL A 343 -3.28 24.40 13.19
C VAL A 343 -3.67 24.90 11.80
N GLY A 344 -2.69 25.11 10.92
CA GLY A 344 -2.95 25.41 9.52
C GLY A 344 -1.89 24.76 8.63
N PHE A 345 -2.06 24.82 7.32
CA PHE A 345 -1.01 24.39 6.41
C PHE A 345 0.15 25.39 6.41
N ARG A 346 1.37 24.83 6.35
CA ARG A 346 2.58 25.61 6.14
C ARG A 346 2.67 26.00 4.66
N SER A 347 3.12 27.22 4.38
CA SER A 347 3.28 27.67 3.00
C SER A 347 4.47 26.96 2.31
N PRO A 348 4.45 26.85 0.97
CA PRO A 348 5.57 26.32 0.18
C PRO A 348 6.92 26.95 0.54
N LYS A 349 6.95 28.28 0.70
CA LYS A 349 8.17 29.05 1.03
C LYS A 349 8.79 28.66 2.38
N SER A 350 8.02 28.04 3.27
CA SER A 350 8.48 27.57 4.57
C SER A 350 8.66 26.05 4.63
N GLY A 351 8.67 25.39 3.46
CA GLY A 351 8.82 23.94 3.32
C GLY A 351 7.51 23.15 3.42
N GLY A 352 6.35 23.80 3.25
CA GLY A 352 5.04 23.14 3.17
C GLY A 352 4.65 22.73 1.75
N SER A 353 3.40 22.29 1.59
CA SER A 353 2.87 21.73 0.34
C SER A 353 2.63 22.78 -0.74
N THR A 354 2.99 22.48 -2.00
CA THR A 354 2.53 23.23 -3.19
C THR A 354 1.25 22.66 -3.80
N TYR A 355 0.98 21.38 -3.55
CA TYR A 355 -0.22 20.69 -4.02
C TYR A 355 -1.48 21.23 -3.33
N ILE A 356 -1.45 21.39 -2.00
CA ILE A 356 -2.63 21.76 -1.21
C ILE A 356 -3.24 23.10 -1.64
N PRO A 357 -2.49 24.22 -1.72
CA PRO A 357 -3.06 25.49 -2.16
C PRO A 357 -3.62 25.41 -3.58
N ARG A 358 -2.91 24.74 -4.50
CA ARG A 358 -3.35 24.56 -5.90
C ARG A 358 -4.66 23.78 -6.01
N VAL A 359 -4.85 22.78 -5.15
CA VAL A 359 -6.09 22.00 -5.14
C VAL A 359 -7.23 22.78 -4.49
N CYS A 360 -6.95 23.51 -3.41
CA CYS A 360 -7.93 24.42 -2.80
C CYS A 360 -8.43 25.46 -3.81
N ASP A 361 -7.51 26.11 -4.55
CA ASP A 361 -7.84 27.04 -5.63
C ASP A 361 -8.69 26.38 -6.72
N ARG A 362 -8.31 25.16 -7.17
CA ARG A 362 -9.03 24.41 -8.21
C ARG A 362 -10.45 24.04 -7.79
N LEU A 363 -10.65 23.70 -6.52
CA LEU A 363 -11.94 23.31 -5.95
C LEU A 363 -12.76 24.51 -5.45
N ALA A 364 -12.18 25.72 -5.46
CA ALA A 364 -12.77 26.91 -4.87
C ALA A 364 -13.17 26.72 -3.39
N ILE A 365 -12.30 26.06 -2.61
CA ILE A 365 -12.45 25.86 -1.16
C ILE A 365 -11.29 26.53 -0.42
N ASP A 366 -11.53 26.95 0.82
CA ASP A 366 -10.48 27.50 1.68
C ASP A 366 -9.57 26.40 2.24
N GLU A 367 -8.28 26.72 2.44
CA GLU A 367 -7.31 25.81 3.07
C GLU A 367 -7.76 25.34 4.47
N ASP A 368 -8.44 26.20 5.24
CA ASP A 368 -8.96 25.86 6.56
C ASP A 368 -10.13 24.86 6.48
N GLU A 369 -10.99 24.99 5.46
CA GLU A 369 -12.05 24.01 5.20
C GLU A 369 -11.45 22.67 4.78
N PHE A 370 -10.43 22.70 3.91
CA PHE A 370 -9.73 21.49 3.49
C PHE A 370 -9.02 20.79 4.66
N LEU A 371 -8.40 21.55 5.56
CA LEU A 371 -7.84 21.02 6.79
C LEU A 371 -8.91 20.36 7.66
N MET A 372 -10.07 21.00 7.80
CA MET A 372 -11.18 20.42 8.57
C MET A 372 -11.60 19.06 8.01
N LYS A 373 -11.75 18.93 6.68
CA LYS A 373 -12.07 17.65 6.01
C LYS A 373 -11.04 16.56 6.36
N ILE A 374 -9.75 16.88 6.28
CA ILE A 374 -8.67 15.96 6.64
C ILE A 374 -8.75 15.52 8.11
N LEU A 375 -9.00 16.44 9.04
CA LEU A 375 -9.04 16.12 10.46
C LEU A 375 -10.29 15.32 10.86
N VAL A 376 -11.43 15.58 10.21
CA VAL A 376 -12.67 14.83 10.40
C VAL A 376 -12.53 13.41 9.86
N GLU A 377 -11.91 13.24 8.69
CA GLU A 377 -11.55 11.91 8.16
C GLU A 377 -10.55 11.18 9.06
N ALA A 378 -9.55 11.87 9.61
CA ALA A 378 -8.59 11.28 10.55
C ALA A 378 -9.28 10.81 11.84
N ARG A 379 -10.27 11.57 12.33
CA ARG A 379 -11.08 11.17 13.49
C ARG A 379 -11.85 9.88 13.22
N MET A 380 -12.51 9.78 12.06
CA MET A 380 -13.22 8.55 11.66
C MET A 380 -12.30 7.32 11.66
N LYS A 381 -11.11 7.42 11.06
CA LYS A 381 -10.16 6.29 11.02
C LYS A 381 -9.61 5.93 12.41
N SER A 382 -9.44 6.93 13.27
CA SER A 382 -9.09 6.74 14.68
C SER A 382 -10.19 6.01 15.44
N ASP A 383 -11.47 6.36 15.21
CA ASP A 383 -12.62 5.70 15.84
C ASP A 383 -12.73 4.22 15.39
N LEU A 384 -12.48 3.90 14.12
CA LEU A 384 -12.42 2.51 13.63
C LEU A 384 -11.33 1.70 14.34
N LEU A 385 -10.12 2.26 14.45
CA LEU A 385 -9.02 1.62 15.17
C LEU A 385 -9.35 1.39 16.64
N ARG A 386 -9.94 2.40 17.29
CA ARG A 386 -10.35 2.31 18.70
C ARG A 386 -11.40 1.23 18.90
N LEU A 387 -12.42 1.19 18.06
CA LEU A 387 -13.47 0.17 18.08
C LEU A 387 -12.88 -1.24 17.99
N ALA A 388 -12.02 -1.49 17.00
CA ALA A 388 -11.38 -2.79 16.83
C ALA A 388 -10.58 -3.23 18.07
N ARG A 389 -9.87 -2.29 18.71
CA ARG A 389 -9.10 -2.54 19.94
C ARG A 389 -9.99 -2.77 21.17
N GLU A 390 -11.05 -1.99 21.32
CA GLU A 390 -12.00 -2.14 22.44
C GLU A 390 -12.77 -3.46 22.39
N ARG A 391 -13.06 -3.95 21.16
CA ARG A 391 -13.75 -5.22 20.93
C ARG A 391 -12.82 -6.42 20.78
N ASP A 392 -11.50 -6.20 20.68
CA ASP A 392 -10.50 -7.21 20.32
C ASP A 392 -10.88 -7.98 19.03
N ASP A 393 -11.42 -7.26 18.05
CA ASP A 393 -11.87 -7.82 16.78
C ASP A 393 -11.33 -7.00 15.60
N LYS A 394 -10.47 -7.63 14.80
CA LYS A 394 -9.88 -7.00 13.62
C LYS A 394 -10.83 -6.93 12.43
N SER A 395 -11.97 -7.62 12.46
CA SER A 395 -12.97 -7.60 11.40
C SER A 395 -13.44 -6.17 11.08
N TYR A 396 -13.47 -5.28 12.08
CA TYR A 396 -13.76 -3.85 11.94
C TYR A 396 -12.72 -3.05 11.14
N LEU A 397 -11.55 -3.61 10.91
CA LEU A 397 -10.47 -3.02 10.10
C LEU A 397 -10.36 -3.69 8.73
N GLU A 398 -11.02 -4.82 8.51
CA GLU A 398 -11.00 -5.53 7.23
C GLU A 398 -11.92 -4.86 6.20
N LEU A 399 -11.67 -5.15 4.93
CA LEU A 399 -12.35 -4.50 3.80
C LEU A 399 -13.89 -4.45 3.96
N PRO A 400 -14.62 -5.53 4.30
CA PRO A 400 -16.08 -5.47 4.31
C PRO A 400 -16.68 -4.43 5.26
N PHE A 401 -16.13 -4.32 6.48
CA PHE A 401 -16.58 -3.31 7.43
C PHE A 401 -16.10 -1.92 7.03
N VAL A 402 -14.84 -1.80 6.59
CA VAL A 402 -14.24 -0.52 6.18
C VAL A 402 -15.00 0.08 4.99
N SER A 403 -15.40 -0.72 4.00
CA SER A 403 -16.19 -0.27 2.85
C SER A 403 -17.53 0.32 3.30
N LYS A 404 -18.26 -0.39 4.16
CA LYS A 404 -19.53 0.09 4.71
C LYS A 404 -19.38 1.39 5.52
N ALA A 405 -18.33 1.45 6.35
CA ALA A 405 -17.99 2.63 7.14
C ALA A 405 -17.65 3.84 6.27
N TYR A 406 -16.83 3.64 5.24
CA TYR A 406 -16.42 4.72 4.34
C TYR A 406 -17.60 5.22 3.52
N ASP A 407 -18.43 4.33 2.97
CA ASP A 407 -19.64 4.70 2.22
C ASP A 407 -20.58 5.56 3.07
N TYR A 408 -20.85 5.13 4.31
CA TYR A 408 -21.66 5.91 5.23
C TYR A 408 -21.04 7.29 5.53
N PHE A 409 -19.77 7.30 5.90
CA PHE A 409 -19.07 8.51 6.33
C PHE A 409 -18.99 9.55 5.22
N PHE A 410 -18.61 9.16 4.00
CA PHE A 410 -18.51 10.08 2.87
C PHE A 410 -19.90 10.49 2.34
N ALA A 411 -20.91 9.62 2.44
CA ALA A 411 -22.28 10.03 2.15
C ALA A 411 -22.80 11.07 3.15
N SER A 412 -22.51 10.93 4.44
CA SER A 412 -22.83 11.96 5.46
C SER A 412 -22.06 13.26 5.21
N ALA A 413 -20.77 13.18 4.85
CA ALA A 413 -19.96 14.34 4.49
C ALA A 413 -20.60 15.16 3.36
N ASN A 414 -21.06 14.48 2.30
CA ASN A 414 -21.69 15.14 1.16
C ASN A 414 -23.03 15.81 1.51
N ARG A 415 -23.80 15.25 2.45
CA ARG A 415 -25.09 15.82 2.89
C ARG A 415 -24.93 17.00 3.83
N ASN A 416 -23.92 16.96 4.68
CA ASN A 416 -23.80 17.90 5.81
C ASN A 416 -22.76 19.00 5.57
N ALA A 417 -21.82 18.86 4.65
CA ALA A 417 -20.77 19.87 4.45
C ALA A 417 -21.35 21.28 4.24
N PRO A 418 -20.86 22.31 4.95
CA PRO A 418 -19.69 22.32 5.85
C PRO A 418 -20.00 22.10 7.36
N ASP A 419 -21.15 21.54 7.74
CA ASP A 419 -21.50 21.20 9.12
C ASP A 419 -20.82 19.90 9.58
N TYR A 420 -19.53 20.03 9.92
CA TYR A 420 -18.70 18.93 10.38
C TYR A 420 -19.03 18.43 11.79
N GLU A 421 -19.66 19.26 12.62
CA GLU A 421 -20.09 18.85 13.96
C GLU A 421 -21.26 17.87 13.84
N LYS A 422 -22.24 18.19 12.99
CA LYS A 422 -23.33 17.27 12.67
C LYS A 422 -22.83 16.00 12.00
N GLN A 423 -21.87 16.09 11.07
CA GLN A 423 -21.28 14.92 10.43
C GLN A 423 -20.64 13.97 11.45
N LEU A 424 -19.81 14.49 12.37
CA LEU A 424 -19.16 13.67 13.40
C LEU A 424 -20.17 13.05 14.37
N LYS A 425 -21.27 13.75 14.66
CA LYS A 425 -22.36 13.21 15.46
C LYS A 425 -23.06 12.05 14.75
N GLU A 426 -23.50 12.23 13.50
CA GLU A 426 -24.11 11.17 12.69
C GLU A 426 -23.17 9.95 12.55
N TRP A 427 -21.87 10.19 12.34
CA TRP A 427 -20.85 9.15 12.31
C TRP A 427 -20.79 8.35 13.61
N SER A 428 -20.78 9.03 14.75
CA SER A 428 -20.70 8.37 16.06
C SER A 428 -21.95 7.53 16.33
N GLU A 429 -23.13 8.07 16.03
CA GLU A 429 -24.41 7.37 16.15
C GLU A 429 -24.45 6.11 15.27
N TRP A 430 -24.01 6.21 14.02
CA TRP A 430 -23.94 5.05 13.12
C TRP A 430 -22.95 3.99 13.59
N LEU A 431 -21.77 4.39 14.08
CA LEU A 431 -20.77 3.45 14.57
C LEU A 431 -21.28 2.70 15.81
N GLU A 432 -22.07 3.36 16.68
CA GLU A 432 -22.72 2.71 17.82
C GLU A 432 -23.83 1.72 17.37
N GLU A 433 -24.59 2.04 16.32
CA GLU A 433 -25.66 1.15 15.81
C GLU A 433 -25.12 -0.14 15.15
N GLU A 434 -23.91 -0.08 14.59
CA GLU A 434 -23.28 -1.18 13.84
C GLU A 434 -22.37 -2.07 14.69
N THR A 435 -22.27 -1.81 16.00
CA THR A 435 -21.34 -2.49 16.94
C THR A 435 -22.03 -2.94 18.22
#